data_AF-A0AA40K9I6-F1
#
_entry.id   AF-A0AA40K9I6-F1
#
_cell.length_a   1.000
_cell.length_b   1.000
_cell.length_c   1.000
_cell.angle_alpha   90.00
_cell.angle_beta   90.00
_cell.angle_gamma   90.00
#
_symmetry.space_group_name_H-M   'P 1'
#
loop_
_entity.id
_entity.type
_entity.pdbx_description
1 polymer ?
#
loop_
_entity_poly.entity_id
_entity_poly.type
_entity_poly.pdbx_seq_one_letter_code
_entity_poly.pdbx_strand_id
1 'polypeptide(L)'
;MVEFLARDWTEVGTKSSLAVELAHITGIDARVLNGADVLVCNVAERLSWAASRKTTKVEDAAYCLLGIFGVNMPLIYGEGTKAFHRLQEAILKETEDYTILAW
;
A
#
# COMPACT_ATOMS: atom_id res chain seq x y z
N MET A 1 -7.39 -7.12 -19.16
CA MET A 1 -7.45 -5.65 -19.35
C MET A 1 -8.47 -5.12 -18.35
N VAL A 2 -8.15 -4.05 -17.62
CA VAL A 2 -9.08 -3.43 -16.65
C VAL A 2 -9.38 -2.03 -17.14
N GLU A 3 -10.66 -1.77 -17.36
CA GLU A 3 -11.21 -0.50 -17.84
C GLU A 3 -11.97 0.16 -16.68
N PHE A 4 -11.77 1.47 -16.53
CA PHE A 4 -12.46 2.28 -15.54
C PHE A 4 -13.53 3.11 -16.24
N LEU A 5 -14.76 2.96 -15.76
CA LEU A 5 -15.93 3.64 -16.28
C LEU A 5 -16.54 4.51 -15.19
N ALA A 6 -17.04 5.67 -15.57
CA ALA A 6 -17.81 6.54 -14.69
C ALA A 6 -19.21 5.95 -14.45
N ARG A 7 -19.98 6.57 -13.54
CA ARG A 7 -21.33 6.10 -13.16
C ARG A 7 -22.30 6.02 -14.36
N ASP A 8 -22.07 6.85 -15.37
CA ASP A 8 -22.86 6.93 -16.60
C ASP A 8 -22.28 6.07 -17.74
N TRP A 9 -21.33 5.16 -17.42
CA TRP A 9 -20.61 4.30 -18.37
C TRP A 9 -19.66 5.02 -19.32
N THR A 10 -19.40 6.31 -19.12
CA THR A 10 -18.35 7.02 -19.85
C THR A 10 -16.98 6.46 -19.51
N GLU A 11 -16.14 6.22 -20.51
CA GLU A 11 -14.78 5.75 -20.29
C GLU A 11 -13.93 6.82 -19.58
N VAL A 12 -13.34 6.44 -18.45
CA VAL A 12 -12.34 7.25 -17.73
C VAL A 12 -10.93 6.90 -18.21
N GLY A 13 -10.72 5.63 -18.54
CA GLY A 13 -9.50 5.12 -19.14
C GLY A 13 -9.20 3.70 -18.66
N THR A 14 -8.04 3.18 -19.05
CA THR A 14 -7.54 1.88 -18.61
C THR A 14 -6.59 2.01 -17.42
N LYS A 15 -6.37 0.91 -16.70
CA LYS A 15 -5.33 0.84 -15.65
C LYS A 15 -3.96 1.32 -16.15
N SER A 16 -3.60 0.99 -17.38
CA SER A 16 -2.31 1.35 -17.95
C SER A 16 -2.23 2.80 -18.40
N SER A 17 -3.30 3.33 -19.01
CA SER A 17 -3.33 4.74 -19.43
C SER A 17 -3.30 5.71 -18.25
N LEU A 18 -3.89 5.32 -17.12
CA LEU A 18 -3.93 6.15 -15.91
C LEU A 18 -2.73 5.93 -14.97
N ALA A 19 -1.84 4.99 -15.26
CA ALA A 19 -0.78 4.59 -14.33
C ALA A 19 0.16 5.74 -13.95
N VAL A 20 0.49 6.64 -14.88
CA VAL A 20 1.38 7.78 -14.62
C VAL A 20 0.72 8.80 -13.67
N GLU A 21 -0.54 9.11 -13.90
CA GLU A 21 -1.31 10.04 -13.07
C GLU A 21 -1.55 9.45 -11.67
N LEU A 22 -1.95 8.18 -11.61
CA LEU A 22 -2.11 7.46 -10.35
C LEU A 22 -0.81 7.37 -9.57
N ALA A 23 0.34 7.20 -10.23
CA ALA A 23 1.64 7.19 -9.56
C ALA A 23 1.93 8.53 -8.88
N HIS A 24 1.60 9.63 -9.54
CA HIS A 24 1.76 10.97 -8.96
C HIS A 24 0.85 11.20 -7.75
N ILE A 25 -0.40 10.72 -7.80
CA ILE A 25 -1.38 10.91 -6.71
C ILE A 25 -1.08 10.00 -5.51
N THR A 26 -0.70 8.74 -5.77
CA THR A 26 -0.59 7.70 -4.73
C THR A 26 0.82 7.49 -4.21
N GLY A 27 1.84 7.93 -4.95
CA GLY A 27 3.25 7.60 -4.69
C GLY A 27 3.64 6.17 -5.08
N ILE A 28 2.73 5.38 -5.64
CA ILE A 28 3.02 4.02 -6.10
C ILE A 28 3.61 4.08 -7.50
N ASP A 29 4.80 3.50 -7.70
CA ASP A 29 5.49 3.51 -8.98
C ASP A 29 4.59 2.98 -10.12
N ALA A 30 4.60 3.66 -11.27
CA ALA A 30 3.82 3.28 -12.45
C ALA A 30 4.12 1.84 -12.94
N ARG A 31 5.33 1.33 -12.71
CA ARG A 31 5.71 -0.07 -12.98
C ARG A 31 4.90 -1.03 -12.11
N VAL A 32 4.78 -0.75 -10.81
CA VAL A 32 3.98 -1.55 -9.87
C VAL A 32 2.49 -1.46 -10.22
N LEU A 33 1.99 -0.26 -10.56
CA LEU A 33 0.62 -0.09 -11.02
C LEU A 33 0.34 -0.87 -12.31
N ASN A 34 1.33 -1.03 -13.18
CA ASN A 34 1.26 -1.84 -14.40
C ASN A 34 1.53 -3.34 -14.18
N GLY A 35 1.72 -3.79 -12.93
CA GLY A 35 1.82 -5.21 -12.58
C GLY A 35 3.24 -5.73 -12.33
N ALA A 36 4.24 -4.85 -12.21
CA ALA A 36 5.51 -5.26 -11.63
C ALA A 36 5.33 -5.71 -10.18
N ASP A 37 6.19 -6.62 -9.73
CA ASP A 37 6.20 -7.08 -8.34
C ASP A 37 6.49 -5.91 -7.39
N VAL A 38 5.77 -5.82 -6.27
CA VAL A 38 6.00 -4.81 -5.23
C VAL A 38 7.39 -4.92 -4.60
N LEU A 39 8.04 -6.09 -4.70
CA LEU A 39 9.39 -6.34 -4.20
C LEU A 39 10.48 -5.55 -4.95
N VAL A 40 10.15 -4.90 -6.07
CA VAL A 40 11.07 -3.96 -6.73
C VAL A 40 11.22 -2.64 -5.97
N CYS A 41 10.36 -2.39 -4.98
CA CYS A 41 10.39 -1.23 -4.08
C CYS A 41 10.87 -1.66 -2.70
N ASN A 42 11.64 -0.80 -2.04
CA ASN A 42 12.14 -1.06 -0.68
C ASN A 42 11.01 -0.97 0.37
N VAL A 43 11.31 -1.32 1.62
CA VAL A 43 10.31 -1.28 2.70
C VAL A 43 9.76 0.14 2.93
N ALA A 44 10.61 1.17 2.91
CA ALA A 44 10.18 2.55 3.10
C ALA A 44 9.19 3.02 2.03
N GLU A 45 9.50 2.78 0.76
CA GLU A 45 8.62 3.10 -0.37
C GLU A 45 7.26 2.44 -0.19
N ARG A 46 7.22 1.14 0.13
CA ARG A 46 5.96 0.42 0.36
C ARG A 46 5.17 0.92 1.57
N LEU A 47 5.84 1.33 2.64
CA LEU A 47 5.19 1.95 3.81
C LEU A 47 4.61 3.32 3.47
N SER A 48 5.34 4.12 2.67
CA SER A 48 4.89 5.45 2.25
C SER A 48 3.55 5.43 1.49
N TRP A 49 3.19 4.31 0.85
CA TRP A 49 1.91 4.14 0.15
C TRP A 49 0.68 4.19 1.08
N ALA A 50 0.88 4.11 2.40
CA ALA A 50 -0.16 4.34 3.40
C ALA A 50 -0.09 5.73 4.05
N ALA A 51 0.96 6.53 3.83
CA ALA A 51 1.19 7.78 4.56
C ALA A 51 0.07 8.82 4.38
N SER A 52 -0.53 8.88 3.19
CA SER A 52 -1.64 9.80 2.87
C SER A 52 -3.02 9.13 2.95
N ARG A 53 -3.09 7.84 3.26
CA ARG A 53 -4.36 7.10 3.31
C ARG A 53 -5.19 7.55 4.52
N LYS A 54 -6.49 7.74 4.28
CA LYS A 54 -7.48 7.95 5.33
C LYS A 54 -8.27 6.66 5.54
N THR A 55 -8.26 6.17 6.77
CA THR A 55 -8.97 4.95 7.14
C THR A 55 -10.07 5.27 8.15
N THR A 56 -11.14 4.47 8.14
CA THR A 56 -12.24 4.60 9.11
C THR A 56 -11.80 4.17 10.50
N LYS A 57 -10.99 3.11 10.58
CA LYS A 57 -10.32 2.67 11.81
C LYS A 57 -8.83 2.96 11.69
N VAL A 58 -8.21 3.43 12.77
CA VAL A 58 -6.80 3.84 12.74
C VAL A 58 -5.90 2.63 12.45
N GLU A 59 -6.26 1.47 12.99
CA GLU A 59 -5.56 0.19 12.78
C GLU A 59 -5.59 -0.29 11.32
N ASP A 60 -6.58 0.10 10.52
CA ASP A 60 -6.66 -0.30 9.11
C ASP A 60 -5.50 0.28 8.28
N ALA A 61 -4.88 1.38 8.74
CA ALA A 61 -3.68 1.94 8.11
C ALA A 61 -2.52 0.93 8.13
N ALA A 62 -2.45 0.07 9.15
CA ALA A 62 -1.51 -1.04 9.21
C ALA A 62 -2.04 -2.27 8.45
N TYR A 63 -3.31 -2.63 8.63
CA TYR A 63 -3.85 -3.87 8.08
C TYR A 63 -3.92 -3.88 6.54
N CYS A 64 -4.13 -2.73 5.91
CA CYS A 64 -4.12 -2.63 4.45
C CYS A 64 -2.75 -2.94 3.82
N LEU A 65 -1.67 -2.97 4.60
CA LEU A 65 -0.31 -3.25 4.14
C LEU A 65 0.10 -4.71 4.28
N LEU A 66 -0.66 -5.55 5.01
CA LEU A 66 -0.28 -6.95 5.28
C LEU A 66 0.00 -7.74 4.00
N GLY A 67 -0.87 -7.60 3.00
CA GLY A 67 -0.70 -8.27 1.71
C GLY A 67 0.48 -7.74 0.89
N ILE A 68 0.84 -6.47 1.03
CA ILE A 68 1.99 -5.84 0.33
C ILE A 68 3.32 -6.33 0.90
N PHE A 69 3.36 -6.58 2.21
CA PHE A 69 4.54 -7.11 2.89
C PHE A 69 4.56 -8.64 3.00
N GLY A 70 3.46 -9.32 2.66
CA GLY A 70 3.35 -10.77 2.79
C GLY A 70 3.39 -11.25 4.25
N VAL A 71 3.08 -10.38 5.21
CA VAL A 71 3.12 -10.68 6.64
C VAL A 71 1.73 -11.04 7.16
N ASN A 72 1.67 -11.86 8.21
CA ASN A 72 0.43 -12.24 8.87
C ASN A 72 0.47 -11.85 10.36
N MET A 73 -0.58 -11.19 10.84
CA MET A 73 -0.76 -10.85 12.25
C MET A 73 -2.25 -10.81 12.60
N PRO A 74 -2.64 -11.16 13.85
CA PRO A 74 -4.03 -11.04 14.28
C PRO A 74 -4.58 -9.61 14.17
N LEU A 75 -5.77 -9.48 13.59
CA LEU A 75 -6.54 -8.23 13.54
C LEU A 75 -7.22 -8.00 14.90
N ILE A 76 -6.78 -6.97 15.62
CA ILE A 76 -7.28 -6.59 16.93
C ILE A 76 -7.91 -5.20 16.81
N TYR A 77 -9.19 -5.15 16.46
CA TYR A 77 -9.91 -3.88 16.39
C TYR A 77 -10.00 -3.22 17.77
N GLY A 78 -9.73 -1.93 17.82
CA GLY A 78 -9.58 -1.16 19.05
C GLY A 78 -8.15 -1.07 19.59
N GLU A 79 -7.16 -1.69 18.94
CA GLU A 79 -5.74 -1.52 19.32
C GLU A 79 -5.15 -0.17 18.87
N GLY A 80 -5.82 0.51 17.93
CA GLY A 80 -5.43 1.82 17.42
C GLY A 80 -4.06 1.80 16.72
N THR A 81 -3.21 2.78 17.03
CA THR A 81 -1.87 2.91 16.41
C THR A 81 -0.91 1.77 16.76
N LYS A 82 -1.22 0.95 17.78
CA LYS A 82 -0.42 -0.23 18.12
C LYS A 82 -0.38 -1.26 16.98
N ALA A 83 -1.40 -1.30 16.14
CA ALA A 83 -1.42 -2.13 14.93
C ALA A 83 -0.22 -1.84 14.02
N PHE A 84 0.16 -0.56 13.90
CA PHE A 84 1.27 -0.14 13.05
C PHE A 84 2.63 -0.55 13.62
N HIS A 85 2.81 -0.47 14.94
CA HIS A 85 4.01 -0.99 15.60
C HIS A 85 4.16 -2.51 15.38
N ARG A 86 3.08 -3.27 15.56
CA ARG A 86 3.09 -4.72 15.30
C ARG A 86 3.37 -5.07 13.84
N LEU A 87 2.88 -4.26 12.90
CA LEU A 87 3.22 -4.38 11.48
C LEU A 87 4.73 -4.22 11.27
N GLN A 88 5.33 -3.15 11.82
CA GLN A 88 6.77 -2.92 11.70
C GLN A 88 7.58 -4.07 12.30
N GLU A 89 7.19 -4.59 13.46
CA GLU A 89 7.80 -5.77 14.08
C GLU A 89 7.68 -7.02 13.20
N ALA A 90 6.53 -7.23 12.55
CA ALA A 90 6.34 -8.36 11.64
C ALA A 90 7.22 -8.24 10.38
N ILE A 91 7.36 -7.04 9.82
CA ILE A 91 8.23 -6.78 8.66
C ILE A 91 9.70 -7.03 9.04
N LEU A 92 10.14 -6.55 10.21
CA LEU A 92 11.52 -6.74 10.68
C LEU A 92 11.87 -8.19 11.00
N LYS A 93 10.89 -9.05 11.29
CA LYS A 93 11.12 -10.49 11.49
C LYS A 93 11.38 -11.24 10.19
N GLU A 94 10.79 -10.78 9.09
CA GLU A 94 10.91 -11.40 7.76
C GLU A 94 12.02 -10.75 6.92
N THR A 95 12.41 -9.51 7.23
CA THR A 95 13.36 -8.72 6.43
C THR A 95 14.34 -7.97 7.32
N GLU A 96 15.62 -7.96 6.94
CA GLU A 96 16.66 -7.10 7.56
C GLU A 96 16.77 -5.74 6.82
N ASP A 97 15.66 -5.21 6.31
CA ASP A 97 15.63 -3.92 5.62
C ASP A 97 15.38 -2.78 6.63
N TYR A 98 16.45 -2.10 7.01
CA TYR A 98 16.40 -0.98 7.96
C TYR A 98 15.82 0.32 7.38
N THR A 99 15.47 0.37 6.08
CA THR A 99 14.77 1.53 5.50
C THR A 99 13.39 1.75 6.14
N ILE A 100 12.87 0.77 6.90
CA ILE A 100 11.65 0.86 7.70
C ILE A 100 11.57 2.09 8.63
N LEU A 101 12.71 2.73 8.92
CA LEU A 101 12.80 3.94 9.75
C LEU A 101 12.79 5.26 8.96
N ALA A 102 12.75 5.21 7.62
CA ALA A 102 12.95 6.36 6.73
C ALA A 102 11.77 6.60 5.76
N TRP A 103 10.56 6.22 6.16
CA TRP A 103 9.34 6.25 5.34
C TRP A 103 8.48 7.49 5.55
#